data_AF-A0A929JVR9-F1
#
_entry.id   AF-A0A929JVR9-F1
#
_cell.length_a   1.000
_cell.length_b   1.000
_cell.length_c   1.000
_cell.angle_alpha   90.00
_cell.angle_beta   90.00
_cell.angle_gamma   90.00
#
_symmetry.space_group_name_H-M   'P 1'
#
loop_
_entity.id
_entity.type
_entity.pdbx_description
1 polymer ?
#
loop_
_entity_poly.entity_id
_entity_poly.type
_entity_poly.pdbx_seq_one_letter_code
_entity_poly.pdbx_strand_id
1 'polypeptide(L)'
;MAENRKTGHRQRLRERFLAGGPEECSDERLLELLLTFAIGRKDVRALAQELIRVFGSLSQLLSASPDDLYKVKGVGQSSVALLKVVSFIRSGDVSTKTRIPVPNGTGTTQQKLFEDPMDGQTSEQPGPDSESSKPHEPEKPSITSNQPEKESEISTGPSVADMIQEPRRPSRSLKRTSSARKSIRRKFQVSNGYLLEFDQLARILHFLLEHRDARKINRRSLQEDTGLADRQVAALVSMGTAMSLIQPGVQILTPIGLLVAEHDIFIEKKGSLEWCHYAGAGASRNLIWFEIFNHLLVETAPMTQNEWNGHLRNRFSGQYTDGTIRKHVPKEVRFVIDAYIERNFSKLELLHRSSDERIYRRRYTQFAPLVLSAMIYDFCATKETHVSQVGEMAVTPGSPAVVFGLDTASFRQQIEGLHDRGWLRYETTHNLDQIRLKPGFSALEFLTAHFEDRELREDTKPSPGGIFQ
;
A
#
# COMPACT_ATOMS: atom_id res chain seq x y z
N MET A 1 22.86 30.91 -13.94
CA MET A 1 21.52 31.01 -14.58
C MET A 1 21.36 29.94 -15.66
N ALA A 2 21.32 28.64 -15.31
CA ALA A 2 21.25 27.56 -16.31
C ALA A 2 20.63 26.23 -15.82
N GLU A 3 19.82 26.24 -14.76
CA GLU A 3 19.30 25.01 -14.14
C GLU A 3 17.77 24.98 -14.02
N ASN A 4 17.23 23.78 -13.76
CA ASN A 4 15.84 23.48 -13.41
C ASN A 4 14.73 23.72 -14.47
N ARG A 5 15.04 23.71 -15.78
CA ARG A 5 13.99 23.67 -16.85
C ARG A 5 13.37 22.28 -17.11
N LYS A 6 14.02 21.19 -16.66
CA LYS A 6 13.59 19.80 -16.98
C LYS A 6 12.42 19.30 -16.13
N THR A 7 12.29 19.79 -14.89
CA THR A 7 11.25 19.39 -13.94
C THR A 7 9.87 19.78 -14.49
N GLY A 8 8.91 18.85 -14.43
CA GLY A 8 7.54 19.04 -14.94
C GLY A 8 7.38 19.07 -16.47
N HIS A 9 8.41 18.80 -17.29
CA HIS A 9 8.27 18.88 -18.76
C HIS A 9 7.19 17.92 -19.31
N ARG A 10 7.18 16.67 -18.85
CA ARG A 10 6.19 15.65 -19.25
C ARG A 10 4.77 15.95 -18.78
N GLN A 11 4.62 16.73 -17.70
CA GLN A 11 3.33 17.21 -17.22
C GLN A 11 2.83 18.33 -18.14
N ARG A 12 3.63 19.37 -18.37
CA ARG A 12 3.31 20.48 -19.27
C ARG A 12 2.97 20.03 -20.69
N LEU A 13 3.66 19.01 -21.21
CA LEU A 13 3.38 18.45 -22.54
C LEU A 13 2.00 17.76 -22.62
N ARG A 14 1.53 17.14 -21.53
CA ARG A 14 0.18 16.57 -21.44
C ARG A 14 -0.88 17.67 -21.28
N GLU A 15 -0.63 18.62 -20.40
CA GLU A 15 -1.53 19.75 -20.13
C GLU A 15 -1.79 20.57 -21.40
N ARG A 16 -0.76 20.86 -22.20
CA ARG A 16 -0.90 21.60 -23.46
C ARG A 16 -1.56 20.80 -24.59
N PHE A 17 -1.34 19.48 -24.66
CA PHE A 17 -2.08 18.60 -25.58
C PHE A 17 -3.58 18.55 -25.23
N LEU A 18 -3.92 18.40 -23.95
CA LEU A 18 -5.31 18.43 -23.47
C LEU A 18 -5.98 19.79 -23.65
N ALA A 19 -5.21 20.88 -23.70
CA ALA A 19 -5.70 22.23 -24.02
C ALA A 19 -5.99 22.46 -25.51
N GLY A 20 -5.71 21.49 -26.40
CA GLY A 20 -6.15 21.51 -27.81
C GLY A 20 -5.48 22.55 -28.71
N GLY A 21 -4.33 23.12 -28.31
CA GLY A 21 -3.63 24.14 -29.10
C GLY A 21 -3.03 23.60 -30.40
N PRO A 22 -3.20 24.27 -31.57
CA PRO A 22 -2.82 23.72 -32.87
C PRO A 22 -1.31 23.43 -33.02
N GLU A 23 -0.43 24.23 -32.40
CA GLU A 23 1.02 23.99 -32.44
C GLU A 23 1.46 22.70 -31.70
N GLU A 24 0.65 22.24 -30.73
CA GLU A 24 0.95 21.04 -29.93
C GLU A 24 0.46 19.74 -30.60
N CYS A 25 -0.31 19.86 -31.69
CA CYS A 25 -0.76 18.77 -32.55
C CYS A 25 0.18 18.51 -33.74
N SER A 26 1.39 19.07 -33.74
CA SER A 26 2.45 18.77 -34.72
C SER A 26 3.01 17.35 -34.56
N ASP A 27 3.41 16.71 -35.65
CA ASP A 27 3.89 15.32 -35.68
C ASP A 27 5.03 15.05 -34.68
N GLU A 28 6.00 15.96 -34.56
CA GLU A 28 7.09 15.86 -33.57
C GLU A 28 6.57 15.96 -32.13
N ARG A 29 5.53 16.74 -31.86
CA ARG A 29 4.95 16.94 -30.51
C ARG A 29 4.09 15.77 -30.09
N LEU A 30 3.25 15.27 -30.99
CA LEU A 30 2.47 14.06 -30.80
C LEU A 30 3.41 12.86 -30.56
N LEU A 31 4.50 12.76 -31.32
CA LEU A 31 5.51 11.72 -31.12
C LEU A 31 6.35 11.93 -29.85
N GLU A 32 6.74 13.16 -29.51
CA GLU A 32 7.42 13.51 -28.25
C GLU A 32 6.56 13.04 -27.06
N LEU A 33 5.27 13.37 -27.06
CA LEU A 33 4.31 12.98 -26.04
C LEU A 33 4.14 11.47 -25.97
N LEU A 34 3.93 10.81 -27.10
CA LEU A 34 3.75 9.35 -27.19
C LEU A 34 4.98 8.61 -26.65
N LEU A 35 6.18 9.03 -27.01
CA LEU A 35 7.43 8.46 -26.50
C LEU A 35 7.64 8.70 -24.99
N THR A 36 6.96 9.68 -24.36
CA THR A 36 7.01 9.80 -22.88
C THR A 36 6.36 8.63 -22.15
N PHE A 37 5.46 7.87 -22.79
CA PHE A 37 4.83 6.68 -22.21
C PHE A 37 5.72 5.43 -22.39
N ALA A 38 6.44 5.31 -23.51
CA ALA A 38 7.33 4.17 -23.76
C ALA A 38 8.72 4.28 -23.12
N ILE A 39 9.25 5.50 -22.91
CA ILE A 39 10.64 5.71 -22.48
C ILE A 39 10.68 6.47 -21.15
N GLY A 40 11.04 5.76 -20.08
CA GLY A 40 11.22 6.35 -18.75
C GLY A 40 12.49 7.23 -18.61
N ARG A 41 12.40 8.27 -17.78
CA ARG A 41 13.53 9.09 -17.23
C ARG A 41 14.56 9.68 -18.22
N LYS A 42 14.30 9.67 -19.54
CA LYS A 42 15.14 10.31 -20.58
C LYS A 42 14.44 11.50 -21.24
N ASP A 43 15.21 12.37 -21.89
CA ASP A 43 14.70 13.34 -22.84
C ASP A 43 14.36 12.60 -24.15
N VAL A 44 13.14 12.75 -24.65
CA VAL A 44 12.64 12.07 -25.85
C VAL A 44 12.45 13.02 -27.04
N ARG A 45 12.65 14.33 -26.85
CA ARG A 45 12.39 15.33 -27.90
C ARG A 45 13.33 15.17 -29.09
N ALA A 46 14.62 14.96 -28.83
CA ALA A 46 15.61 14.70 -29.87
C ALA A 46 15.32 13.39 -30.63
N LEU A 47 14.79 12.37 -29.95
CA LEU A 47 14.40 11.10 -30.59
C LEU A 47 13.15 11.26 -31.45
N ALA A 48 12.15 12.02 -31.00
CA ALA A 48 10.96 12.34 -31.79
C ALA A 48 11.32 13.12 -33.06
N GLN A 49 12.18 14.15 -32.95
CA GLN A 49 12.67 14.92 -34.09
C GLN A 49 13.49 14.05 -35.07
N GLU A 50 14.38 13.18 -34.58
CA GLU A 50 15.14 12.26 -35.42
C GLU A 50 14.21 11.27 -36.15
N LEU A 51 13.19 10.77 -35.47
CA LEU A 51 12.23 9.82 -36.02
C LEU A 51 11.35 10.44 -37.12
N ILE A 52 10.83 11.65 -36.92
CA ILE A 52 10.12 12.37 -38.00
C ILE A 52 11.09 12.70 -39.15
N ARG A 53 12.35 13.06 -38.87
CA ARG A 53 13.37 13.30 -39.91
C ARG A 53 13.69 12.05 -40.75
N VAL A 54 13.68 10.86 -40.15
CA VAL A 54 13.96 9.59 -40.84
C VAL A 54 12.75 9.05 -41.60
N PHE A 55 11.55 9.17 -41.04
CA PHE A 55 10.33 8.57 -41.60
C PHE A 55 9.40 9.55 -42.34
N GLY A 56 9.72 10.84 -42.36
CA GLY A 56 8.99 11.91 -43.07
C GLY A 56 7.76 12.44 -42.33
N SER A 57 6.95 11.56 -41.74
CA SER A 57 5.76 11.92 -40.96
C SER A 57 5.43 10.87 -39.90
N LEU A 58 4.61 11.24 -38.91
CA LEU A 58 4.04 10.33 -37.92
C LEU A 58 3.19 9.25 -38.58
N SER A 59 2.47 9.60 -39.66
CA SER A 59 1.65 8.65 -40.42
C SER A 59 2.50 7.55 -41.10
N GLN A 60 3.64 7.93 -41.69
CA GLN A 60 4.59 6.99 -42.29
C GLN A 60 5.32 6.17 -41.22
N LEU A 61 5.76 6.82 -40.14
CA LEU A 61 6.42 6.18 -38.99
C LEU A 61 5.55 5.09 -38.32
N LEU A 62 4.26 5.36 -38.11
CA LEU A 62 3.32 4.37 -37.58
C LEU A 62 3.19 3.15 -38.52
N SER A 63 3.40 3.37 -39.82
CA SER A 63 3.27 2.36 -40.88
C SER A 63 4.57 1.58 -41.15
N ALA A 64 5.74 2.11 -40.77
CA ALA A 64 7.06 1.50 -40.99
C ALA A 64 7.21 0.11 -40.31
N SER A 65 8.08 -0.76 -40.83
CA SER A 65 8.27 -2.10 -40.24
C SER A 65 8.91 -2.02 -38.84
N PRO A 66 8.70 -3.02 -37.96
CA PRO A 66 9.42 -3.10 -36.68
C PRO A 66 10.93 -3.03 -36.87
N ASP A 67 11.46 -3.73 -37.88
CA ASP A 67 12.90 -3.79 -38.18
C ASP A 67 13.46 -2.46 -38.64
N ASP A 68 12.68 -1.64 -39.36
CA ASP A 68 13.07 -0.27 -39.70
C ASP A 68 13.10 0.64 -38.47
N LEU A 69 12.11 0.52 -37.58
CA LEU A 69 12.08 1.29 -36.34
C LEU A 69 13.27 0.95 -35.42
N TYR A 70 13.68 -0.32 -35.35
CA TYR A 70 14.85 -0.75 -34.57
C TYR A 70 16.20 -0.22 -35.10
N LYS A 71 16.28 0.24 -36.36
CA LYS A 71 17.51 0.86 -36.90
C LYS A 71 17.80 2.24 -36.28
N VAL A 72 16.80 2.91 -35.70
CA VAL A 72 16.96 4.26 -35.12
C VAL A 72 17.44 4.18 -33.67
N LYS A 73 18.68 4.64 -33.44
CA LYS A 73 19.34 4.61 -32.13
C LYS A 73 18.53 5.34 -31.06
N GLY A 74 17.98 4.56 -30.12
CA GLY A 74 17.16 5.06 -29.00
C GLY A 74 15.73 4.52 -29.01
N VAL A 75 15.28 3.96 -30.14
CA VAL A 75 14.08 3.11 -30.19
C VAL A 75 14.36 1.80 -29.48
N GLY A 76 13.44 1.36 -28.62
CA GLY A 76 13.45 0.04 -27.98
C GLY A 76 12.11 -0.67 -28.15
N GLN A 77 12.02 -1.93 -27.70
CA GLN A 77 10.83 -2.77 -27.86
C GLN A 77 9.54 -2.11 -27.37
N SER A 78 9.57 -1.43 -26.22
CA SER A 78 8.41 -0.67 -25.68
C SER A 78 7.95 0.46 -26.59
N SER A 79 8.87 1.12 -27.29
CA SER A 79 8.56 2.17 -28.27
C SER A 79 7.94 1.59 -29.53
N VAL A 80 8.51 0.50 -30.08
CA VAL A 80 7.96 -0.19 -31.25
C VAL A 80 6.56 -0.74 -30.95
N ALA A 81 6.37 -1.39 -29.81
CA ALA A 81 5.08 -1.91 -29.37
C ALA A 81 4.02 -0.79 -29.27
N LEU A 82 4.35 0.34 -28.62
CA LEU A 82 3.42 1.49 -28.51
C LEU A 82 3.04 2.06 -29.88
N LEU A 83 4.01 2.24 -30.79
CA LEU A 83 3.77 2.71 -32.15
C LEU A 83 2.89 1.73 -32.96
N LYS A 84 3.10 0.42 -32.80
CA LYS A 84 2.27 -0.59 -33.46
C LYS A 84 0.85 -0.66 -32.91
N VAL A 85 0.66 -0.52 -31.59
CA VAL A 85 -0.66 -0.39 -30.97
C VAL A 85 -1.40 0.85 -31.50
N VAL A 86 -0.75 2.00 -31.58
CA VAL A 86 -1.37 3.21 -32.17
C VAL A 86 -1.71 3.02 -33.64
N SER A 87 -0.85 2.35 -34.43
CA SER A 87 -1.18 2.07 -35.84
C SER A 87 -2.33 1.08 -36.01
N PHE A 88 -2.49 0.10 -35.11
CA PHE A 88 -3.59 -0.87 -35.13
C PHE A 88 -4.93 -0.25 -34.70
N ILE A 89 -4.91 0.65 -33.70
CA ILE A 89 -6.09 1.46 -33.35
C ILE A 89 -6.48 2.37 -34.53
N ARG A 90 -5.50 2.96 -35.23
CA ARG A 90 -5.71 3.81 -36.41
C ARG A 90 -6.26 3.06 -37.63
N SER A 91 -5.93 1.78 -37.85
CA SER A 91 -6.44 1.03 -39.01
C SER A 91 -7.89 0.57 -38.85
N GLY A 92 -8.42 0.57 -37.62
CA GLY A 92 -9.82 0.20 -37.35
C GLY A 92 -10.08 -1.30 -37.25
N ASP A 93 -9.04 -2.14 -37.24
CA ASP A 93 -9.11 -3.60 -37.13
C ASP A 93 -9.59 -4.12 -35.74
N VAL A 94 -10.05 -3.21 -34.87
CA VAL A 94 -10.62 -3.55 -33.57
C VAL A 94 -12.01 -4.17 -33.78
N SER A 95 -12.08 -5.49 -33.59
CA SER A 95 -13.29 -6.30 -33.80
C SER A 95 -14.56 -5.67 -33.23
N THR A 96 -15.48 -5.27 -34.10
CA THR A 96 -16.81 -4.74 -33.74
C THR A 96 -17.79 -5.81 -33.24
N LYS A 97 -17.35 -7.08 -33.12
CA LYS A 97 -18.12 -8.17 -32.53
C LYS A 97 -18.09 -8.13 -31.00
N THR A 98 -18.95 -7.30 -30.41
CA THR A 98 -19.91 -7.72 -29.35
C THR A 98 -20.87 -6.56 -29.07
N ARG A 99 -22.01 -6.54 -29.78
CA ARG A 99 -23.23 -5.91 -29.29
C ARG A 99 -24.17 -7.04 -28.84
N ILE A 100 -24.31 -7.22 -27.54
CA ILE A 100 -25.37 -8.07 -26.98
C ILE A 100 -26.71 -7.36 -27.25
N PRO A 101 -27.70 -8.00 -27.88
CA PRO A 101 -29.02 -7.40 -28.02
C PRO A 101 -29.66 -7.23 -26.64
N VAL A 102 -30.03 -6.01 -26.27
CA VAL A 102 -30.82 -5.76 -25.06
C VAL A 102 -32.22 -6.36 -25.27
N PRO A 103 -32.73 -7.22 -24.37
CA PRO A 103 -34.09 -7.73 -24.48
C PRO A 103 -35.12 -6.60 -24.34
N ASN A 104 -36.03 -6.49 -25.30
CA ASN A 104 -37.15 -5.54 -25.20
C ASN A 104 -38.12 -5.98 -24.09
N GLY A 105 -38.05 -5.33 -22.93
CA GLY A 105 -38.81 -5.67 -21.72
C GLY A 105 -39.20 -4.45 -20.90
N THR A 106 -40.19 -3.70 -21.39
CA THR A 106 -41.13 -2.80 -20.67
C THR A 106 -40.86 -2.46 -19.19
N GLY A 107 -40.77 -1.16 -18.83
CA GLY A 107 -41.15 -0.73 -17.47
C GLY A 107 -40.40 0.45 -16.80
N THR A 108 -40.54 1.67 -17.34
CA THR A 108 -40.82 2.89 -16.54
C THR A 108 -40.02 3.18 -15.24
N THR A 109 -38.68 3.21 -15.27
CA THR A 109 -37.90 3.77 -14.12
C THR A 109 -36.69 4.65 -14.50
N GLN A 110 -35.99 4.40 -15.61
CA GLN A 110 -34.71 5.08 -15.89
C GLN A 110 -34.82 6.50 -16.51
N GLN A 111 -36.03 6.95 -16.86
CA GLN A 111 -36.24 8.20 -17.62
C GLN A 111 -36.36 9.46 -16.73
N LYS A 112 -35.54 9.53 -15.67
CA LYS A 112 -35.48 10.66 -14.70
C LYS A 112 -34.06 10.99 -14.21
N LEU A 113 -33.02 10.52 -14.89
CA LEU A 113 -31.62 10.66 -14.43
C LEU A 113 -30.78 11.67 -15.23
N PHE A 114 -31.31 12.26 -16.32
CA PHE A 114 -30.60 13.18 -17.19
C PHE A 114 -31.53 14.26 -17.77
N GLU A 115 -31.77 15.32 -17.00
CA GLU A 115 -32.22 16.63 -17.52
C GLU A 115 -31.38 17.71 -16.80
N ASP A 116 -30.49 18.38 -17.54
CA ASP A 116 -29.74 19.55 -17.06
C ASP A 116 -30.60 20.82 -17.19
N PRO A 117 -30.41 21.83 -16.31
CA PRO A 117 -31.16 23.09 -16.34
C PRO A 117 -30.58 24.13 -17.32
N MET A 118 -31.33 25.24 -17.49
CA MET A 118 -31.09 26.46 -18.30
C MET A 118 -31.64 26.38 -19.74
N ASP A 119 -32.56 27.22 -20.21
CA ASP A 119 -32.72 28.68 -20.03
C ASP A 119 -34.19 29.13 -19.82
N GLY A 120 -34.44 30.43 -19.64
CA GLY A 120 -35.80 31.00 -19.50
C GLY A 120 -35.92 32.46 -19.95
N GLN A 121 -37.11 33.07 -19.82
CA GLN A 121 -37.34 34.51 -20.06
C GLN A 121 -38.69 35.02 -19.53
N THR A 122 -38.68 36.19 -18.87
CA THR A 122 -39.77 37.23 -18.78
C THR A 122 -41.17 36.86 -18.25
N SER A 123 -41.93 37.74 -17.56
CA SER A 123 -41.66 39.06 -16.97
C SER A 123 -42.84 39.53 -16.09
N GLU A 124 -42.62 40.66 -15.39
CA GLU A 124 -43.59 41.67 -14.88
C GLU A 124 -43.69 41.87 -13.35
N GLN A 125 -43.74 43.14 -12.97
CA GLN A 125 -44.14 43.69 -11.66
C GLN A 125 -45.27 44.71 -11.92
N PRO A 126 -46.04 45.08 -10.89
CA PRO A 126 -45.69 46.32 -10.18
C PRO A 126 -45.80 46.22 -8.65
N GLY A 127 -45.11 47.14 -7.96
CA GLY A 127 -45.39 47.51 -6.57
C GLY A 127 -46.01 48.93 -6.52
N PRO A 128 -45.81 49.72 -5.44
CA PRO A 128 -45.16 49.43 -4.16
C PRO A 128 -46.14 49.65 -2.97
N ASP A 129 -45.63 49.53 -1.73
CA ASP A 129 -45.87 50.56 -0.70
C ASP A 129 -44.92 50.38 0.50
N SER A 130 -44.82 51.41 1.34
CA SER A 130 -43.83 51.53 2.42
C SER A 130 -44.47 51.72 3.80
N GLU A 131 -43.83 51.22 4.87
CA GLU A 131 -43.37 52.10 5.97
C GLU A 131 -42.49 51.37 7.01
N SER A 132 -41.95 52.14 7.97
CA SER A 132 -40.93 51.75 8.95
C SER A 132 -41.44 51.69 10.39
N SER A 133 -40.88 50.82 11.25
CA SER A 133 -40.41 51.21 12.61
C SER A 133 -39.75 50.08 13.42
N LYS A 134 -38.96 50.51 14.42
CA LYS A 134 -38.38 49.80 15.58
C LYS A 134 -38.55 50.75 16.80
N PRO A 135 -38.22 50.36 18.04
CA PRO A 135 -38.40 49.08 18.75
C PRO A 135 -39.08 49.32 20.15
N HIS A 136 -39.36 48.28 20.95
CA HIS A 136 -38.90 48.16 22.36
C HIS A 136 -39.40 46.91 23.13
N GLU A 137 -38.57 46.48 24.09
CA GLU A 137 -38.85 45.64 25.28
C GLU A 137 -39.54 46.49 26.39
N PRO A 138 -40.08 45.97 27.54
CA PRO A 138 -39.35 45.04 28.43
C PRO A 138 -40.16 44.10 29.37
N GLU A 139 -39.39 43.49 30.28
CA GLU A 139 -39.68 43.18 31.71
C GLU A 139 -39.89 41.73 32.19
N LYS A 140 -39.01 41.38 33.16
CA LYS A 140 -39.08 40.27 34.13
C LYS A 140 -39.31 40.88 35.53
N PRO A 141 -39.61 40.10 36.57
CA PRO A 141 -38.54 39.57 37.45
C PRO A 141 -38.82 38.08 37.83
N SER A 142 -38.17 37.31 38.73
CA SER A 142 -37.09 37.41 39.76
C SER A 142 -36.64 35.95 40.09
N ILE A 143 -35.55 35.58 40.80
CA ILE A 143 -34.36 36.24 41.38
C ILE A 143 -33.18 35.23 41.53
N THR A 144 -31.95 35.73 41.35
CA THR A 144 -30.64 35.55 42.08
C THR A 144 -30.50 34.53 43.26
N SER A 145 -29.30 34.08 43.71
CA SER A 145 -27.92 34.60 43.51
C SER A 145 -26.73 33.60 43.73
N ASN A 146 -25.61 33.93 43.04
CA ASN A 146 -24.19 33.99 43.47
C ASN A 146 -23.35 32.78 43.99
N GLN A 147 -22.26 32.52 43.23
CA GLN A 147 -20.89 32.13 43.64
C GLN A 147 -20.11 33.36 44.24
N PRO A 148 -18.82 33.34 44.71
CA PRO A 148 -17.66 32.49 44.27
C PRO A 148 -16.52 32.16 45.30
N GLU A 149 -15.48 31.45 44.82
CA GLU A 149 -14.05 31.42 45.30
C GLU A 149 -13.74 31.01 46.78
N LYS A 150 -12.53 30.61 47.25
CA LYS A 150 -11.17 30.42 46.67
C LYS A 150 -10.31 29.40 47.47
N GLU A 151 -9.14 29.03 46.92
CA GLU A 151 -7.86 28.54 47.50
C GLU A 151 -7.71 28.21 49.02
N SER A 152 -7.11 27.05 49.39
CA SER A 152 -5.79 26.99 50.11
C SER A 152 -5.32 25.58 50.61
N GLU A 153 -4.05 25.56 51.03
CA GLU A 153 -3.02 24.51 51.18
C GLU A 153 -2.97 23.56 52.43
N ILE A 154 -2.41 22.35 52.23
CA ILE A 154 -1.30 21.67 52.99
C ILE A 154 -1.46 21.16 54.47
N SER A 155 -0.72 20.07 54.79
CA SER A 155 -0.38 19.47 56.12
C SER A 155 -1.47 18.63 56.84
N THR A 156 -1.16 17.63 57.70
CA THR A 156 0.10 17.03 58.24
C THR A 156 -0.06 15.50 58.46
N GLY A 157 1.02 14.75 58.77
CA GLY A 157 0.98 13.35 59.27
C GLY A 157 0.85 13.23 60.81
N PRO A 158 1.19 12.09 61.48
CA PRO A 158 1.96 10.92 61.01
C PRO A 158 1.37 9.53 61.42
N SER A 159 2.21 8.48 61.30
CA SER A 159 1.92 7.05 61.59
C SER A 159 2.22 6.62 63.04
N VAL A 160 1.56 5.54 63.52
CA VAL A 160 1.98 4.67 64.65
C VAL A 160 1.77 3.20 64.22
N ALA A 161 2.55 2.25 64.77
CA ALA A 161 2.81 0.93 64.16
C ALA A 161 2.49 -0.30 65.05
N ASP A 162 2.55 -1.47 64.39
CA ASP A 162 2.83 -2.84 64.88
C ASP A 162 1.98 -3.51 65.98
N MET A 163 1.58 -4.77 65.73
CA MET A 163 2.14 -5.94 66.46
C MET A 163 1.69 -7.34 65.91
N ILE A 164 2.47 -8.37 66.28
CA ILE A 164 2.22 -9.85 66.21
C ILE A 164 2.38 -10.61 64.86
N GLN A 165 3.65 -10.85 64.50
CA GLN A 165 4.34 -12.16 64.35
C GLN A 165 3.86 -13.30 63.40
N GLU A 166 4.87 -14.06 62.94
CA GLU A 166 4.81 -15.21 61.99
C GLU A 166 4.72 -16.57 62.74
N PRO A 167 4.43 -17.72 62.07
CA PRO A 167 5.56 -18.50 61.51
C PRO A 167 5.29 -19.27 60.20
N ARG A 168 6.32 -19.41 59.35
CA ARG A 168 6.33 -20.30 58.16
C ARG A 168 6.89 -21.70 58.46
N ARG A 169 6.33 -22.75 57.82
CA ARG A 169 7.06 -23.92 57.23
C ARG A 169 6.12 -24.76 56.32
N PRO A 170 6.59 -25.70 55.47
CA PRO A 170 6.30 -25.59 54.03
C PRO A 170 5.54 -26.77 53.42
N SER A 171 4.96 -26.56 52.23
CA SER A 171 4.40 -27.63 51.38
C SER A 171 4.91 -27.55 49.93
N ARG A 172 4.98 -28.74 49.32
CA ARG A 172 5.67 -29.12 48.07
C ARG A 172 5.53 -28.15 46.88
N SER A 173 6.65 -27.97 46.17
CA SER A 173 6.71 -27.36 44.84
C SER A 173 6.13 -28.27 43.75
N LEU A 174 4.87 -28.01 43.36
CA LEU A 174 4.34 -28.51 42.09
C LEU A 174 5.05 -27.79 40.93
N LYS A 175 5.94 -28.52 40.23
CA LYS A 175 6.56 -28.05 38.98
C LYS A 175 5.51 -27.91 37.88
N ARG A 176 4.83 -26.76 37.83
CA ARG A 176 4.15 -26.31 36.60
C ARG A 176 5.22 -26.13 35.52
N THR A 177 5.33 -27.10 34.62
CA THR A 177 6.13 -27.00 33.39
C THR A 177 5.43 -26.05 32.43
N SER A 178 5.49 -24.74 32.73
CA SER A 178 5.20 -23.71 31.75
C SER A 178 6.20 -23.86 30.61
N SER A 179 5.73 -24.36 29.47
CA SER A 179 6.46 -24.30 28.20
C SER A 179 6.62 -22.83 27.82
N ALA A 180 7.67 -22.19 28.32
CA ALA A 180 7.96 -20.79 28.07
C ALA A 180 8.08 -20.59 26.56
N ARG A 181 7.04 -19.96 25.95
CA ARG A 181 7.06 -19.55 24.54
C ARG A 181 8.36 -18.76 24.33
N LYS A 182 9.31 -19.33 23.58
CA LYS A 182 10.59 -18.67 23.28
C LYS A 182 10.28 -17.30 22.70
N SER A 183 10.62 -16.24 23.43
CA SER A 183 10.32 -14.87 23.00
C SER A 183 10.93 -14.67 21.62
N ILE A 184 10.08 -14.44 20.61
CA ILE A 184 10.49 -14.31 19.22
C ILE A 184 11.26 -13.00 19.12
N ARG A 185 12.60 -13.12 19.07
CA ARG A 185 13.52 -11.97 19.11
C ARG A 185 13.26 -11.05 17.93
N ARG A 186 12.54 -9.94 18.19
CA ARG A 186 12.22 -8.91 17.19
C ARG A 186 13.51 -8.37 16.58
N LYS A 187 13.55 -8.28 15.26
CA LYS A 187 14.69 -7.81 14.48
C LYS A 187 14.70 -6.29 14.48
N PHE A 188 15.63 -5.69 15.23
CA PHE A 188 15.75 -4.23 15.32
C PHE A 188 16.08 -3.59 13.96
N GLN A 189 16.89 -4.27 13.15
CA GLN A 189 17.32 -3.81 11.83
C GLN A 189 16.81 -4.74 10.73
N VAL A 190 15.82 -4.27 9.97
CA VAL A 190 15.41 -4.89 8.71
C VAL A 190 16.35 -4.43 7.60
N SER A 191 16.67 -3.14 7.55
CA SER A 191 17.43 -2.54 6.45
C SER A 191 18.95 -2.59 6.66
N ASN A 192 19.40 -2.71 7.91
CA ASN A 192 20.81 -2.53 8.32
C ASN A 192 21.39 -1.16 7.90
N GLY A 193 20.54 -0.19 7.58
CA GLY A 193 20.89 1.13 7.07
C GLY A 193 21.06 1.26 5.55
N TYR A 194 20.58 0.28 4.77
CA TYR A 194 20.40 0.43 3.32
C TYR A 194 18.96 0.85 2.99
N LEU A 195 18.73 1.29 1.76
CA LEU A 195 17.40 1.63 1.22
C LEU A 195 16.83 0.43 0.44
N LEU A 196 15.52 0.41 0.22
CA LEU A 196 14.85 -0.66 -0.53
C LEU A 196 15.04 -0.44 -2.05
N GLU A 197 16.26 -0.66 -2.53
CA GLU A 197 16.60 -0.64 -3.95
C GLU A 197 15.93 -1.83 -4.66
N PHE A 198 14.68 -1.66 -5.12
CA PHE A 198 13.90 -2.72 -5.77
C PHE A 198 14.65 -3.36 -6.96
N ASP A 199 15.34 -2.58 -7.80
CA ASP A 199 16.20 -3.08 -8.88
C ASP A 199 17.32 -4.02 -8.38
N GLN A 200 17.85 -3.80 -7.18
CA GLN A 200 18.90 -4.63 -6.59
C GLN A 200 18.31 -5.83 -5.84
N LEU A 201 17.11 -5.70 -5.27
CA LEU A 201 16.36 -6.84 -4.73
C LEU A 201 15.96 -7.80 -5.86
N ALA A 202 15.51 -7.29 -7.01
CA ALA A 202 15.17 -8.09 -8.18
C ALA A 202 16.35 -8.97 -8.64
N ARG A 203 17.58 -8.45 -8.59
CA ARG A 203 18.81 -9.23 -8.89
C ARG A 203 19.06 -10.36 -7.89
N ILE A 204 18.78 -10.13 -6.59
CA ILE A 204 18.80 -11.21 -5.59
C ILE A 204 17.70 -12.24 -5.89
N LEU A 205 16.47 -11.80 -6.19
CA LEU A 205 15.36 -12.72 -6.51
C LEU A 205 15.62 -13.53 -7.78
N HIS A 206 16.26 -12.95 -8.80
CA HIS A 206 16.62 -13.61 -10.07
C HIS A 206 17.57 -14.79 -9.83
N PHE A 207 18.69 -14.54 -9.15
CA PHE A 207 19.63 -15.61 -8.80
C PHE A 207 18.95 -16.72 -7.99
N LEU A 208 18.06 -16.37 -7.06
CA LEU A 208 17.32 -17.36 -6.27
C LEU A 208 16.25 -18.13 -7.06
N LEU A 209 15.70 -17.55 -8.14
CA LEU A 209 14.76 -18.19 -9.05
C LEU A 209 15.45 -19.17 -10.01
N GLU A 210 16.61 -18.79 -10.54
CA GLU A 210 17.48 -19.67 -11.34
C GLU A 210 17.97 -20.88 -10.54
N HIS A 211 18.15 -20.71 -9.23
CA HIS A 211 18.58 -21.76 -8.30
C HIS A 211 17.44 -22.28 -7.40
N ARG A 212 16.17 -22.22 -7.84
CA ARG A 212 14.99 -22.58 -7.02
C ARG A 212 15.02 -24.02 -6.45
N ASP A 213 15.68 -24.95 -7.13
CA ASP A 213 15.83 -26.35 -6.70
C ASP A 213 16.92 -26.55 -5.63
N ALA A 214 17.70 -25.51 -5.31
CA ALA A 214 18.77 -25.59 -4.31
C ALA A 214 18.22 -25.58 -2.88
N ARG A 215 18.64 -26.54 -2.05
CA ARG A 215 18.22 -26.63 -0.63
C ARG A 215 18.75 -25.49 0.26
N LYS A 216 19.77 -24.76 -0.19
CA LYS A 216 20.40 -23.63 0.51
C LYS A 216 21.32 -22.85 -0.44
N ILE A 217 21.26 -21.53 -0.38
CA ILE A 217 22.16 -20.62 -1.11
C ILE A 217 23.20 -19.99 -0.18
N ASN A 218 24.46 -19.99 -0.61
CA ASN A 218 25.53 -19.29 0.08
C ASN A 218 25.48 -17.79 -0.26
N ARG A 219 25.61 -16.93 0.77
CA ARG A 219 25.67 -15.47 0.61
C ARG A 219 26.84 -15.04 -0.28
N ARG A 220 27.94 -15.78 -0.31
CA ARG A 220 29.07 -15.52 -1.22
C ARG A 220 28.65 -15.61 -2.68
N SER A 221 27.91 -16.65 -3.08
CA SER A 221 27.46 -16.82 -4.47
C SER A 221 26.56 -15.69 -4.94
N LEU A 222 25.68 -15.19 -4.05
CA LEU A 222 24.89 -13.97 -4.29
C LEU A 222 25.76 -12.71 -4.47
N GLN A 223 26.93 -12.61 -3.82
CA GLN A 223 27.87 -11.50 -4.06
C GLN A 223 28.62 -11.65 -5.38
N GLU A 224 29.02 -12.88 -5.73
CA GLU A 224 29.79 -13.21 -6.94
C GLU A 224 28.96 -12.94 -8.19
N ASP A 225 27.68 -13.34 -8.19
CA ASP A 225 26.71 -13.05 -9.25
C ASP A 225 26.31 -11.57 -9.31
N THR A 226 25.76 -11.03 -8.22
CA THR A 226 25.21 -9.67 -8.26
C THR A 226 26.30 -8.58 -8.24
N GLY A 227 27.57 -8.92 -7.98
CA GLY A 227 28.65 -7.97 -7.79
C GLY A 227 28.48 -7.04 -6.58
N LEU A 228 27.52 -7.34 -5.69
CA LEU A 228 27.17 -6.48 -4.56
C LEU A 228 28.02 -6.78 -3.33
N ALA A 229 28.31 -5.73 -2.55
CA ALA A 229 29.04 -5.86 -1.29
C ALA A 229 28.28 -6.72 -0.26
N ASP A 230 29.00 -7.52 0.52
CA ASP A 230 28.48 -8.47 1.54
C ASP A 230 27.35 -7.91 2.43
N ARG A 231 27.49 -6.64 2.84
CA ARG A 231 26.53 -5.93 3.70
C ARG A 231 25.26 -5.51 2.94
N GLN A 232 25.37 -5.20 1.65
CA GLN A 232 24.24 -4.88 0.80
C GLN A 232 23.46 -6.14 0.43
N VAL A 233 24.14 -7.24 0.08
CA VAL A 233 23.50 -8.56 -0.09
C VAL A 233 22.76 -8.97 1.19
N ALA A 234 23.41 -8.83 2.37
CA ALA A 234 22.75 -9.12 3.65
C ALA A 234 21.54 -8.21 3.95
N ALA A 235 21.58 -6.95 3.53
CA ALA A 235 20.44 -6.03 3.66
C ALA A 235 19.29 -6.41 2.73
N LEU A 236 19.55 -6.69 1.46
CA LEU A 236 18.53 -7.08 0.48
C LEU A 236 17.89 -8.44 0.83
N VAL A 237 18.70 -9.45 1.18
CA VAL A 237 18.21 -10.73 1.72
C VAL A 237 17.39 -10.51 2.99
N SER A 238 17.79 -9.58 3.86
CA SER A 238 17.04 -9.20 5.06
C SER A 238 15.68 -8.53 4.75
N MET A 239 15.61 -7.66 3.74
CA MET A 239 14.38 -7.01 3.29
C MET A 239 13.43 -8.03 2.62
N GLY A 240 13.94 -8.87 1.70
CA GLY A 240 13.16 -9.95 1.09
C GLY A 240 12.67 -10.98 2.13
N THR A 241 13.46 -11.26 3.17
CA THR A 241 13.02 -12.04 4.33
C THR A 241 11.90 -11.34 5.11
N ALA A 242 12.02 -10.02 5.34
CA ALA A 242 11.02 -9.25 6.07
C ALA A 242 9.66 -9.26 5.36
N MET A 243 9.66 -9.16 4.03
CA MET A 243 8.49 -9.23 3.15
C MET A 243 8.04 -10.68 2.81
N SER A 244 8.58 -11.68 3.51
CA SER A 244 8.26 -13.11 3.33
C SER A 244 8.54 -13.71 1.94
N LEU A 245 9.40 -13.07 1.12
CA LEU A 245 9.84 -13.59 -0.18
C LEU A 245 11.01 -14.57 -0.06
N ILE A 246 11.89 -14.39 0.94
CA ILE A 246 13.11 -15.19 1.12
C ILE A 246 13.07 -15.92 2.47
N GLN A 247 13.38 -17.21 2.49
CA GLN A 247 13.43 -18.01 3.70
C GLN A 247 14.72 -17.74 4.49
N PRO A 248 14.64 -17.37 5.79
CA PRO A 248 15.81 -17.01 6.59
C PRO A 248 16.78 -18.19 6.80
N GLY A 249 18.08 -17.91 6.83
CA GLY A 249 19.14 -18.87 7.17
C GLY A 249 19.52 -19.86 6.06
N VAL A 250 18.57 -20.26 5.23
CA VAL A 250 18.80 -21.03 3.99
C VAL A 250 18.89 -20.16 2.74
N GLN A 251 18.31 -18.95 2.77
CA GLN A 251 18.36 -17.96 1.69
C GLN A 251 17.80 -18.45 0.35
N ILE A 252 16.73 -19.23 0.37
CA ILE A 252 15.98 -19.66 -0.83
C ILE A 252 14.67 -18.88 -0.94
N LEU A 253 13.99 -18.90 -2.09
CA LEU A 253 12.65 -18.32 -2.19
C LEU A 253 11.66 -19.08 -1.31
N THR A 254 10.68 -18.37 -0.73
CA THR A 254 9.47 -19.01 -0.22
C THR A 254 8.53 -19.34 -1.39
N PRO A 255 7.47 -20.15 -1.22
CA PRO A 255 6.48 -20.37 -2.28
C PRO A 255 5.85 -19.07 -2.82
N ILE A 256 5.70 -18.06 -1.97
CA ILE A 256 5.20 -16.73 -2.37
C ILE A 256 6.30 -15.90 -3.04
N GLY A 257 7.56 -16.03 -2.57
CA GLY A 257 8.72 -15.44 -3.23
C GLY A 257 8.97 -15.99 -4.63
N LEU A 258 8.63 -17.26 -4.87
CA LEU A 258 8.67 -17.90 -6.18
C LEU A 258 7.65 -17.24 -7.12
N LEU A 259 6.36 -17.20 -6.73
CA LEU A 259 5.32 -16.52 -7.50
C LEU A 259 5.65 -15.05 -7.82
N VAL A 260 6.17 -14.30 -6.84
CA VAL A 260 6.59 -12.91 -7.05
C VAL A 260 7.79 -12.83 -7.99
N ALA A 261 8.79 -13.69 -7.86
CA ALA A 261 9.95 -13.69 -8.76
C ALA A 261 9.59 -14.11 -10.21
N GLU A 262 8.63 -15.02 -10.38
CA GLU A 262 8.18 -15.50 -11.69
C GLU A 262 7.25 -14.49 -12.40
N HIS A 263 6.35 -13.83 -11.66
CA HIS A 263 5.31 -12.96 -12.25
C HIS A 263 5.54 -11.46 -12.10
N ASP A 264 6.40 -11.00 -11.17
CA ASP A 264 6.65 -9.57 -10.90
C ASP A 264 7.98 -9.32 -10.14
N ILE A 265 9.10 -9.74 -10.73
CA ILE A 265 10.42 -9.75 -10.06
C ILE A 265 10.91 -8.38 -9.55
N PHE A 266 10.43 -7.29 -10.16
CA PHE A 266 10.74 -5.91 -9.76
C PHE A 266 9.79 -5.36 -8.67
N ILE A 267 8.76 -6.13 -8.30
CA ILE A 267 7.69 -5.75 -7.36
C ILE A 267 7.06 -4.42 -7.80
N GLU A 268 6.54 -4.42 -9.03
CA GLU A 268 5.95 -3.27 -9.70
C GLU A 268 4.41 -3.28 -9.69
N LYS A 269 3.77 -4.45 -9.62
CA LYS A 269 2.31 -4.64 -9.64
C LYS A 269 1.70 -4.33 -8.27
N LYS A 270 0.44 -3.87 -8.28
CA LYS A 270 -0.30 -3.46 -7.08
C LYS A 270 -0.39 -4.57 -6.03
N GLY A 271 -0.78 -5.78 -6.44
CA GLY A 271 -0.92 -6.93 -5.54
C GLY A 271 0.38 -7.41 -4.91
N SER A 272 1.49 -7.38 -5.64
CA SER A 272 2.82 -7.69 -5.10
C SER A 272 3.24 -6.69 -4.02
N LEU A 273 2.96 -5.40 -4.26
CA LEU A 273 3.23 -4.32 -3.32
C LEU A 273 2.31 -4.37 -2.10
N GLU A 274 1.01 -4.63 -2.31
CA GLU A 274 0.03 -4.91 -1.26
C GLU A 274 0.55 -6.04 -0.34
N TRP A 275 0.88 -7.21 -0.90
CA TRP A 275 1.41 -8.34 -0.13
C TRP A 275 2.73 -8.01 0.58
N CYS A 276 3.69 -7.39 -0.12
CA CYS A 276 5.00 -7.06 0.47
C CYS A 276 4.88 -6.02 1.59
N HIS A 277 3.92 -5.08 1.49
CA HIS A 277 3.59 -4.18 2.59
C HIS A 277 2.99 -4.95 3.79
N TYR A 278 2.01 -5.82 3.56
CA TYR A 278 1.41 -6.64 4.61
C TYR A 278 2.46 -7.48 5.35
N ALA A 279 3.26 -8.25 4.62
CA ALA A 279 4.31 -9.08 5.23
C ALA A 279 5.42 -8.25 5.90
N GLY A 280 5.82 -7.12 5.30
CA GLY A 280 6.87 -6.23 5.83
C GLY A 280 6.45 -5.47 7.08
N ALA A 281 5.29 -4.82 7.06
CA ALA A 281 4.79 -3.95 8.13
C ALA A 281 3.92 -4.69 9.16
N GLY A 282 3.21 -5.76 8.77
CA GLY A 282 2.33 -6.53 9.65
C GLY A 282 3.06 -7.55 10.52
N ALA A 283 4.21 -8.08 10.08
CA ALA A 283 4.95 -9.06 10.86
C ALA A 283 5.72 -8.40 12.03
N SER A 284 5.28 -8.62 13.27
CA SER A 284 5.87 -8.05 14.50
C SER A 284 7.37 -8.30 14.68
N ARG A 285 7.92 -9.32 14.01
CA ARG A 285 9.36 -9.59 13.89
C ARG A 285 10.16 -8.41 13.31
N ASN A 286 9.54 -7.55 12.49
CA ASN A 286 10.18 -6.44 11.78
C ASN A 286 10.07 -5.14 12.61
N LEU A 287 10.81 -5.05 13.73
CA LEU A 287 10.56 -4.12 14.85
C LEU A 287 10.11 -2.70 14.43
N ILE A 288 10.99 -1.93 13.79
CA ILE A 288 10.75 -0.50 13.50
C ILE A 288 9.62 -0.33 12.48
N TRP A 289 9.59 -1.18 11.45
CA TRP A 289 8.58 -1.14 10.39
C TRP A 289 7.17 -1.43 10.96
N PHE A 290 7.08 -2.39 11.88
CA PHE A 290 5.86 -2.72 12.60
C PHE A 290 5.42 -1.61 13.55
N GLU A 291 6.31 -1.06 14.38
CA GLU A 291 5.92 0.04 15.28
C GLU A 291 5.46 1.28 14.49
N ILE A 292 5.98 1.54 13.29
CA ILE A 292 5.54 2.66 12.46
C ILE A 292 4.08 2.48 12.02
N PHE A 293 3.72 1.36 11.38
CA PHE A 293 2.38 1.18 10.80
C PHE A 293 1.29 0.77 11.78
N ASN A 294 1.65 0.06 12.87
CA ASN A 294 0.66 -0.50 13.80
C ASN A 294 0.51 0.31 15.08
N HIS A 295 1.43 1.23 15.36
CA HIS A 295 1.43 2.04 16.58
C HIS A 295 1.60 3.53 16.28
N LEU A 296 2.75 3.98 15.77
CA LEU A 296 3.01 5.42 15.56
C LEU A 296 1.94 6.08 14.67
N LEU A 297 1.66 5.50 13.50
CA LEU A 297 0.65 6.01 12.54
C LEU A 297 -0.82 5.75 12.95
N VAL A 298 -1.05 5.25 14.17
CA VAL A 298 -2.36 4.96 14.75
C VAL A 298 -2.57 5.82 16.02
N GLU A 299 -1.54 5.92 16.85
CA GLU A 299 -1.52 6.54 18.18
C GLU A 299 -1.16 8.04 18.14
N THR A 300 -0.65 8.57 17.02
CA THR A 300 -0.11 9.94 16.94
C THR A 300 -0.64 10.76 15.77
N ALA A 301 -0.71 12.08 15.95
CA ALA A 301 -0.97 13.05 14.90
C ALA A 301 0.19 13.07 13.86
N PRO A 302 -0.03 13.63 12.65
CA PRO A 302 1.03 13.81 11.66
C PRO A 302 2.28 14.46 12.26
N MET A 303 3.46 13.96 11.88
CA MET A 303 4.77 14.34 12.47
C MET A 303 5.88 14.27 11.43
N THR A 304 6.89 15.13 11.55
CA THR A 304 8.12 15.06 10.73
C THR A 304 8.95 13.81 11.04
N GLN A 305 9.86 13.46 10.14
CA GLN A 305 10.84 12.39 10.34
C GLN A 305 11.67 12.55 11.63
N ASN A 306 11.94 13.78 12.08
CA ASN A 306 12.70 14.03 13.30
C ASN A 306 11.87 13.79 14.57
N GLU A 307 10.59 14.14 14.56
CA GLU A 307 9.65 13.78 15.62
C GLU A 307 9.42 12.26 15.70
N TRP A 308 9.32 11.55 14.56
CA TRP A 308 9.27 10.07 14.53
C TRP A 308 10.50 9.45 15.19
N ASN A 309 11.69 9.99 14.89
CA ASN A 309 12.93 9.56 15.52
C ASN A 309 12.91 9.80 17.03
N GLY A 310 12.43 10.95 17.51
CA GLY A 310 12.28 11.24 18.93
C GLY A 310 11.31 10.25 19.62
N HIS A 311 10.12 10.09 19.06
CA HIS A 311 9.08 9.19 19.58
C HIS A 311 9.59 7.75 19.70
N LEU A 312 10.17 7.19 18.63
CA LEU A 312 10.67 5.81 18.63
C LEU A 312 11.88 5.63 19.55
N ARG A 313 12.78 6.62 19.65
CA ARG A 313 13.89 6.58 20.62
C ARG A 313 13.38 6.49 22.05
N ASN A 314 12.34 7.25 22.39
CA ASN A 314 11.71 7.21 23.71
C ASN A 314 10.99 5.87 23.94
N ARG A 315 10.20 5.39 22.98
CA ARG A 315 9.45 4.13 23.04
C ARG A 315 10.34 2.90 23.29
N PHE A 316 11.57 2.90 22.76
CA PHE A 316 12.55 1.83 22.97
C PHE A 316 13.52 2.03 24.14
N SER A 317 13.43 3.15 24.86
CA SER A 317 14.26 3.41 26.05
C SER A 317 14.07 2.30 27.10
N GLY A 318 15.14 1.94 27.80
CA GLY A 318 15.17 0.80 28.74
C GLY A 318 15.09 -0.60 28.09
N GLN A 319 14.48 -0.74 26.91
CA GLN A 319 14.39 -2.03 26.19
C GLN A 319 15.68 -2.36 25.39
N TYR A 320 16.38 -1.32 24.90
CA TYR A 320 17.63 -1.45 24.14
C TYR A 320 18.65 -0.41 24.64
N THR A 321 19.94 -0.63 24.34
CA THR A 321 20.97 0.34 24.71
C THR A 321 20.83 1.63 23.90
N ASP A 322 21.04 2.78 24.55
CA ASP A 322 21.00 4.12 23.93
C ASP A 322 21.88 4.19 22.66
N GLY A 323 23.08 3.62 22.69
CA GLY A 323 23.96 3.54 21.52
C GLY A 323 23.38 2.74 20.35
N THR A 324 22.56 1.71 20.61
CA THR A 324 21.81 1.00 19.56
C THR A 324 20.70 1.89 19.01
N ILE A 325 19.91 2.48 19.92
CA ILE A 325 18.75 3.33 19.63
C ILE A 325 19.15 4.54 18.78
N ARG A 326 20.16 5.32 19.21
CA ARG A 326 20.65 6.52 18.50
C ARG A 326 21.15 6.21 17.10
N LYS A 327 21.89 5.09 16.95
CA LYS A 327 22.60 4.68 15.72
C LYS A 327 21.69 4.04 14.67
N HIS A 328 20.62 3.36 15.07
CA HIS A 328 19.83 2.51 14.19
C HIS A 328 18.39 2.99 13.95
N VAL A 329 17.71 3.63 14.92
CA VAL A 329 16.34 4.16 14.69
C VAL A 329 16.28 5.11 13.47
N PRO A 330 17.16 6.12 13.31
CA PRO A 330 17.09 7.01 12.15
C PRO A 330 17.35 6.35 10.80
N LYS A 331 17.97 5.18 10.79
CA LYS A 331 18.30 4.42 9.58
C LYS A 331 17.11 3.59 9.11
N GLU A 332 16.45 2.91 10.04
CA GLU A 332 15.26 2.11 9.76
C GLU A 332 14.03 3.02 9.51
N VAL A 333 13.92 4.14 10.23
CA VAL A 333 12.92 5.20 9.94
C VAL A 333 13.12 5.78 8.53
N ARG A 334 14.36 6.12 8.16
CA ARG A 334 14.65 6.56 6.77
C ARG A 334 14.27 5.48 5.77
N PHE A 335 14.66 4.21 5.98
CA PHE A 335 14.32 3.11 5.09
C PHE A 335 12.81 2.99 4.83
N VAL A 336 11.97 3.13 5.86
CA VAL A 336 10.50 3.10 5.69
C VAL A 336 10.00 4.35 4.92
N ILE A 337 10.43 5.55 5.30
CA ILE A 337 9.97 6.79 4.65
C ILE A 337 10.37 6.81 3.17
N ASP A 338 11.62 6.48 2.87
CA ASP A 338 12.21 6.42 1.52
C ASP A 338 11.49 5.37 0.65
N ALA A 339 11.21 4.17 1.19
CA ALA A 339 10.53 3.11 0.45
C ALA A 339 9.07 3.42 0.08
N TYR A 340 8.34 4.19 0.91
CA TYR A 340 6.91 4.48 0.74
C TYR A 340 6.60 5.84 0.10
N ILE A 341 7.57 6.75 0.02
CA ILE A 341 7.39 8.06 -0.64
C ILE A 341 8.16 8.10 -1.98
N GLU A 342 9.39 7.59 -2.04
CA GLU A 342 10.29 7.77 -3.20
C GLU A 342 10.39 6.54 -4.12
N ARG A 343 9.83 5.38 -3.72
CA ARG A 343 10.01 4.07 -4.37
C ARG A 343 8.71 3.29 -4.54
N ASN A 344 8.76 2.04 -4.97
CA ASN A 344 7.60 1.28 -5.46
C ASN A 344 6.39 1.25 -4.49
N PHE A 345 6.56 1.28 -3.16
CA PHE A 345 5.41 1.37 -2.25
C PHE A 345 4.67 2.72 -2.29
N SER A 346 5.22 3.76 -2.91
CA SER A 346 4.48 5.01 -3.20
C SER A 346 3.32 4.79 -4.18
N LYS A 347 3.38 3.73 -5.01
CA LYS A 347 2.22 3.28 -5.83
C LYS A 347 1.02 2.80 -4.99
N LEU A 348 1.20 2.59 -3.68
CA LEU A 348 0.11 2.31 -2.74
C LEU A 348 -0.46 3.58 -2.09
N GLU A 349 0.18 4.74 -2.25
CA GLU A 349 -0.25 6.03 -1.66
C GLU A 349 -0.53 5.98 -0.14
N LEU A 350 0.13 5.09 0.59
CA LEU A 350 -0.11 4.89 2.02
C LEU A 350 0.44 6.01 2.89
N LEU A 351 1.64 6.52 2.57
CA LEU A 351 2.27 7.63 3.29
C LEU A 351 2.38 8.86 2.38
N HIS A 352 2.04 10.01 2.94
CA HIS A 352 2.09 11.31 2.28
C HIS A 352 2.90 12.28 3.13
N ARG A 353 3.55 13.25 2.47
CA ARG A 353 4.22 14.37 3.14
C ARG A 353 3.49 15.67 2.81
N SER A 354 3.19 16.48 3.83
CA SER A 354 2.67 17.83 3.67
C SER A 354 3.78 18.86 3.46
N SER A 355 3.42 20.09 3.09
CA SER A 355 4.36 21.18 2.78
C SER A 355 5.20 21.66 3.97
N ASP A 356 4.86 21.25 5.18
CA ASP A 356 5.58 21.46 6.45
C ASP A 356 6.44 20.24 6.86
N GLU A 357 6.73 19.35 5.91
CA GLU A 357 7.52 18.11 6.08
C GLU A 357 6.92 17.07 7.05
N ARG A 358 5.67 17.27 7.52
CA ARG A 358 4.98 16.29 8.36
C ARG A 358 4.49 15.11 7.50
N ILE A 359 4.60 13.91 8.04
CA ILE A 359 4.24 12.66 7.38
C ILE A 359 2.96 12.12 8.00
N TYR A 360 2.00 11.75 7.16
CA TYR A 360 0.71 11.20 7.55
C TYR A 360 0.35 9.97 6.72
N ARG A 361 -0.50 9.11 7.28
CA ARG A 361 -1.03 7.92 6.60
C ARG A 361 -2.39 8.23 5.96
N ARG A 362 -2.66 7.69 4.77
CA ARG A 362 -4.01 7.61 4.19
C ARG A 362 -4.57 6.20 4.33
N ARG A 363 -5.90 6.11 4.41
CA ARG A 363 -6.65 4.85 4.35
C ARG A 363 -6.58 4.27 2.95
N TYR A 364 -6.26 2.99 2.84
CA TYR A 364 -6.23 2.27 1.57
C TYR A 364 -7.43 1.32 1.44
N THR A 365 -8.21 1.46 0.37
CA THR A 365 -9.45 0.68 0.12
C THR A 365 -9.47 0.00 -1.26
N GLN A 366 -8.43 0.16 -2.07
CA GLN A 366 -8.41 -0.26 -3.48
C GLN A 366 -7.66 -1.58 -3.71
N PHE A 367 -7.84 -2.56 -2.82
CA PHE A 367 -7.12 -3.83 -2.86
C PHE A 367 -7.42 -4.66 -4.12
N ALA A 368 -6.47 -5.50 -4.52
CA ALA A 368 -6.80 -6.68 -5.31
C ALA A 368 -7.58 -7.68 -4.40
N PRO A 369 -8.84 -8.05 -4.70
CA PRO A 369 -9.67 -8.84 -3.78
C PRO A 369 -9.08 -10.20 -3.38
N LEU A 370 -8.37 -10.86 -4.31
CA LEU A 370 -7.61 -12.09 -4.05
C LEU A 370 -6.47 -11.85 -3.05
N VAL A 371 -5.75 -10.74 -3.19
CA VAL A 371 -4.60 -10.40 -2.33
C VAL A 371 -5.05 -10.04 -0.91
N LEU A 372 -6.14 -9.28 -0.75
CA LEU A 372 -6.73 -9.04 0.56
C LEU A 372 -7.22 -10.35 1.21
N SER A 373 -7.83 -11.25 0.43
CA SER A 373 -8.20 -12.59 0.90
C SER A 373 -6.97 -13.36 1.40
N ALA A 374 -5.86 -13.32 0.66
CA ALA A 374 -4.61 -13.95 1.08
C ALA A 374 -4.10 -13.42 2.43
N MET A 375 -4.13 -12.10 2.64
CA MET A 375 -3.71 -11.49 3.92
C MET A 375 -4.60 -11.90 5.09
N ILE A 376 -5.92 -12.01 4.88
CA ILE A 376 -6.87 -12.42 5.92
C ILE A 376 -6.62 -13.89 6.31
N TYR A 377 -6.42 -14.77 5.32
CA TYR A 377 -6.11 -16.18 5.57
C TYR A 377 -4.74 -16.36 6.24
N ASP A 378 -3.71 -15.62 5.83
CA ASP A 378 -2.39 -15.61 6.48
C ASP A 378 -2.48 -15.14 7.93
N PHE A 379 -3.12 -13.99 8.18
CA PHE A 379 -3.29 -13.42 9.51
C PHE A 379 -3.97 -14.43 10.45
N CYS A 380 -5.11 -15.00 10.05
CA CYS A 380 -5.83 -16.00 10.83
C CYS A 380 -5.01 -17.29 11.06
N ALA A 381 -4.23 -17.73 10.07
CA ALA A 381 -3.32 -18.86 10.23
C ALA A 381 -2.22 -18.59 11.29
N THR A 382 -1.64 -17.37 11.34
CA THR A 382 -0.70 -16.98 12.41
C THR A 382 -1.33 -16.89 13.81
N LYS A 383 -2.67 -16.93 13.90
CA LYS A 383 -3.45 -16.92 15.14
C LYS A 383 -4.05 -18.28 15.48
N GLU A 384 -3.80 -19.31 14.66
CA GLU A 384 -4.37 -20.66 14.79
C GLU A 384 -5.92 -20.67 14.83
N THR A 385 -6.57 -19.78 14.03
CA THR A 385 -8.04 -19.66 13.98
C THR A 385 -8.63 -19.72 12.57
N HIS A 386 -9.90 -20.13 12.49
CA HIS A 386 -10.74 -20.05 11.28
C HIS A 386 -11.93 -19.07 11.43
N VAL A 387 -12.05 -18.40 12.59
CA VAL A 387 -13.11 -17.41 12.88
C VAL A 387 -12.50 -16.20 13.59
N SER A 388 -12.92 -14.99 13.24
CA SER A 388 -12.47 -13.74 13.88
C SER A 388 -13.58 -12.68 13.84
N GLN A 389 -13.70 -11.85 14.87
CA GLN A 389 -14.58 -10.68 14.80
C GLN A 389 -13.94 -9.63 13.86
N VAL A 390 -14.73 -8.99 13.00
CA VAL A 390 -14.29 -7.86 12.15
C VAL A 390 -13.79 -6.72 13.04
N GLY A 391 -14.52 -6.38 14.11
CA GLY A 391 -14.11 -5.36 15.09
C GLY A 391 -12.80 -5.64 15.82
N GLU A 392 -12.52 -6.90 16.18
CA GLU A 392 -11.26 -7.30 16.82
C GLU A 392 -10.10 -7.25 15.83
N MET A 393 -10.29 -7.80 14.62
CA MET A 393 -9.28 -7.74 13.57
C MET A 393 -8.99 -6.30 13.14
N ALA A 394 -10.00 -5.42 13.10
CA ALA A 394 -9.86 -4.00 12.75
C ALA A 394 -8.88 -3.23 13.63
N VAL A 395 -8.70 -3.65 14.89
CA VAL A 395 -7.80 -2.99 15.86
C VAL A 395 -6.57 -3.80 16.26
N THR A 396 -6.44 -5.05 15.80
CA THR A 396 -5.32 -5.94 16.18
C THR A 396 -4.04 -5.62 15.41
N PRO A 397 -2.93 -5.25 16.06
CA PRO A 397 -1.63 -5.04 15.41
C PRO A 397 -1.19 -6.24 14.57
N GLY A 398 -0.77 -5.97 13.34
CA GLY A 398 -0.42 -6.95 12.31
C GLY A 398 -1.56 -7.39 11.41
N SER A 399 -2.81 -6.95 11.65
CA SER A 399 -3.93 -7.27 10.76
C SER A 399 -3.90 -6.47 9.46
N PRO A 400 -4.57 -6.94 8.39
CA PRO A 400 -4.69 -6.18 7.14
C PRO A 400 -5.32 -4.79 7.38
N ALA A 401 -6.32 -4.72 8.25
CA ALA A 401 -7.01 -3.48 8.59
C ALA A 401 -6.09 -2.45 9.26
N VAL A 402 -5.36 -2.85 10.31
CA VAL A 402 -4.46 -1.94 11.03
C VAL A 402 -3.30 -1.51 10.12
N VAL A 403 -2.73 -2.43 9.34
CA VAL A 403 -1.56 -2.17 8.48
C VAL A 403 -1.90 -1.17 7.36
N PHE A 404 -3.06 -1.31 6.71
CA PHE A 404 -3.52 -0.43 5.62
C PHE A 404 -4.36 0.78 6.07
N GLY A 405 -4.58 0.96 7.38
CA GLY A 405 -5.28 2.11 7.96
C GLY A 405 -6.78 2.16 7.69
N LEU A 406 -7.42 1.00 7.58
CA LEU A 406 -8.88 0.89 7.57
C LEU A 406 -9.43 1.14 8.99
N ASP A 407 -10.58 1.83 9.08
CA ASP A 407 -11.43 1.73 10.27
C ASP A 407 -12.35 0.51 10.17
N THR A 408 -13.01 0.15 11.27
CA THR A 408 -13.89 -1.03 11.33
C THR A 408 -15.01 -1.00 10.28
N ALA A 409 -15.54 0.19 9.95
CA ALA A 409 -16.59 0.36 8.95
C ALA A 409 -16.06 0.09 7.52
N SER A 410 -14.90 0.67 7.17
CA SER A 410 -14.26 0.45 5.88
C SER A 410 -13.77 -0.99 5.73
N PHE A 411 -13.24 -1.59 6.80
CA PHE A 411 -12.83 -2.98 6.78
C PHE A 411 -14.02 -3.92 6.58
N ARG A 412 -15.15 -3.68 7.26
CA ARG A 412 -16.40 -4.41 7.03
C ARG A 412 -16.84 -4.35 5.57
N GLN A 413 -16.83 -3.17 4.95
CA GLN A 413 -17.16 -3.01 3.53
C GLN A 413 -16.25 -3.84 2.60
N GLN A 414 -14.95 -3.96 2.93
CA GLN A 414 -14.05 -4.83 2.18
C GLN A 414 -14.38 -6.31 2.39
N ILE A 415 -14.73 -6.73 3.62
CA ILE A 415 -15.14 -8.11 3.94
C ILE A 415 -16.43 -8.50 3.24
N GLU A 416 -17.42 -7.61 3.16
CA GLU A 416 -18.66 -7.80 2.40
C GLU A 416 -18.35 -8.11 0.92
N GLY A 417 -17.50 -7.30 0.28
CA GLY A 417 -17.05 -7.53 -1.11
C GLY A 417 -16.18 -8.78 -1.35
N LEU A 418 -15.76 -9.48 -0.28
CA LEU A 418 -15.14 -10.81 -0.34
C LEU A 418 -16.15 -11.94 -0.03
N HIS A 419 -17.20 -11.65 0.75
CA HIS A 419 -18.28 -12.58 1.03
C HIS A 419 -19.10 -12.88 -0.23
N ASP A 420 -19.45 -11.85 -1.01
CA ASP A 420 -20.19 -11.96 -2.27
C ASP A 420 -19.47 -12.85 -3.31
N ARG A 421 -18.15 -12.97 -3.20
CA ARG A 421 -17.28 -13.80 -4.05
C ARG A 421 -17.20 -15.25 -3.60
N GLY A 422 -17.79 -15.59 -2.44
CA GLY A 422 -17.77 -16.93 -1.87
C GLY A 422 -16.41 -17.39 -1.32
N TRP A 423 -15.41 -16.51 -1.20
CA TRP A 423 -14.06 -16.87 -0.72
C TRP A 423 -13.93 -16.89 0.81
N LEU A 424 -14.85 -16.22 1.50
CA LEU A 424 -15.09 -16.31 2.93
C LEU A 424 -16.58 -16.21 3.21
N ARG A 425 -17.01 -16.49 4.44
CA ARG A 425 -18.35 -16.11 4.90
C ARG A 425 -18.24 -14.95 5.88
N TYR A 426 -19.13 -13.96 5.72
CA TYR A 426 -19.35 -12.91 6.70
C TYR A 426 -20.70 -13.17 7.40
N GLU A 427 -20.73 -13.16 8.73
CA GLU A 427 -21.90 -13.49 9.55
C GLU A 427 -22.27 -12.28 10.44
N THR A 428 -23.40 -11.62 10.15
CA THR A 428 -23.88 -10.35 10.77
C THR A 428 -25.09 -10.50 11.70
N THR A 429 -25.73 -11.68 11.74
CA THR A 429 -27.00 -11.88 12.45
C THR A 429 -26.78 -11.99 13.97
N HIS A 430 -27.76 -11.62 14.79
CA HIS A 430 -27.77 -11.89 16.23
C HIS A 430 -26.52 -11.37 16.99
N ASN A 431 -26.09 -10.14 16.69
CA ASN A 431 -24.90 -9.49 17.24
C ASN A 431 -23.55 -10.17 16.90
N LEU A 432 -23.53 -11.08 15.93
CA LEU A 432 -22.30 -11.56 15.31
C LEU A 432 -21.78 -10.50 14.33
N ASP A 433 -20.46 -10.34 14.25
CA ASP A 433 -19.77 -9.48 13.27
C ASP A 433 -18.51 -10.24 12.80
N GLN A 434 -18.71 -11.41 12.20
CA GLN A 434 -17.67 -12.47 12.13
C GLN A 434 -17.23 -12.82 10.71
N ILE A 435 -15.93 -12.85 10.51
CA ILE A 435 -15.28 -13.49 9.36
C ILE A 435 -15.12 -14.97 9.70
N ARG A 436 -15.66 -15.85 8.85
CA ARG A 436 -15.43 -17.30 8.88
C ARG A 436 -14.71 -17.73 7.61
N LEU A 437 -13.54 -18.33 7.77
CA LEU A 437 -12.76 -18.88 6.66
C LEU A 437 -13.39 -20.18 6.16
N LYS A 438 -13.26 -20.44 4.86
CA LYS A 438 -13.64 -21.72 4.25
C LYS A 438 -12.45 -22.70 4.28
N PRO A 439 -12.69 -24.01 4.47
CA PRO A 439 -11.65 -25.01 4.32
C PRO A 439 -11.21 -25.12 2.84
N GLY A 440 -9.98 -25.55 2.60
CA GLY A 440 -9.46 -25.73 1.22
C GLY A 440 -8.98 -24.44 0.53
N PHE A 441 -8.88 -23.32 1.25
CA PHE A 441 -8.17 -22.12 0.78
C PHE A 441 -7.07 -21.69 1.75
N SER A 442 -6.01 -21.11 1.19
CA SER A 442 -4.84 -20.58 1.89
C SER A 442 -4.32 -19.31 1.21
N ALA A 443 -3.47 -18.56 1.92
CA ALA A 443 -2.83 -17.37 1.38
C ALA A 443 -2.05 -17.63 0.08
N LEU A 444 -1.43 -18.80 -0.04
CA LEU A 444 -0.69 -19.19 -1.25
C LEU A 444 -1.64 -19.40 -2.44
N GLU A 445 -2.77 -20.07 -2.25
CA GLU A 445 -3.74 -20.35 -3.33
C GLU A 445 -4.40 -19.06 -3.86
N PHE A 446 -4.70 -18.10 -2.96
CA PHE A 446 -5.18 -16.77 -3.34
C PHE A 446 -4.14 -15.95 -4.13
N LEU A 447 -2.87 -15.95 -3.70
CA LEU A 447 -1.80 -15.27 -4.44
C LEU A 447 -1.49 -15.94 -5.77
N THR A 448 -1.50 -17.28 -5.81
CA THR A 448 -1.36 -18.05 -7.06
C THR A 448 -2.46 -17.67 -8.04
N ALA A 449 -3.72 -17.62 -7.57
CA ALA A 449 -4.84 -17.21 -8.40
C ALA A 449 -4.73 -15.76 -8.91
N HIS A 450 -4.15 -14.86 -8.11
CA HIS A 450 -3.90 -13.47 -8.52
C HIS A 450 -2.78 -13.34 -9.57
N PHE A 451 -1.71 -14.13 -9.46
CA PHE A 451 -0.58 -14.04 -10.38
C PHE A 451 -0.81 -14.78 -11.70
N GLU A 452 -1.64 -15.84 -11.70
CA GLU A 452 -2.07 -16.59 -12.89
C GLU A 452 -3.35 -16.03 -13.55
N ASP A 453 -3.97 -14.97 -13.02
CA ASP A 453 -5.25 -14.40 -13.46
C ASP A 453 -6.41 -15.44 -13.58
N ARG A 454 -6.43 -16.45 -12.70
CA ARG A 454 -7.42 -17.55 -12.72
C ARG A 454 -8.55 -17.37 -11.70
N GLU A 455 -9.72 -17.93 -12.00
CA GLU A 455 -10.82 -18.05 -11.03
C GLU A 455 -10.50 -19.06 -9.92
N LEU A 456 -10.89 -18.74 -8.68
CA LEU A 456 -11.00 -19.70 -7.58
C LEU A 456 -12.46 -20.18 -7.48
N ARG A 457 -12.65 -21.49 -7.51
CA ARG A 457 -13.93 -22.20 -7.36
C ARG A 457 -13.78 -23.23 -6.25
N GLU A 458 -14.85 -23.50 -5.49
CA GLU A 458 -14.77 -24.39 -4.31
C GLU A 458 -14.37 -25.84 -4.66
N ASP A 459 -14.57 -26.27 -5.90
CA ASP A 459 -14.22 -27.60 -6.40
C ASP A 459 -12.75 -27.78 -6.85
N THR A 460 -11.88 -26.76 -6.70
CA THR A 460 -10.43 -26.97 -6.94
C THR A 460 -9.82 -27.86 -5.86
N LYS A 461 -9.90 -29.18 -6.07
CA LYS A 461 -9.07 -30.16 -5.35
C LYS A 461 -7.61 -29.68 -5.36
N PRO A 462 -6.87 -29.78 -4.24
CA PRO A 462 -5.45 -29.44 -4.23
C PRO A 462 -4.71 -30.29 -5.27
N SER A 463 -3.85 -29.66 -6.06
CA SER A 463 -3.13 -30.33 -7.15
C SER A 463 -2.35 -31.56 -6.63
N PRO A 464 -2.60 -32.76 -7.17
CA PRO A 464 -2.02 -33.98 -6.63
C PRO A 464 -0.54 -34.14 -7.05
N GLY A 465 0.38 -33.56 -6.30
CA GLY A 465 1.82 -33.71 -6.56
C GLY A 465 2.70 -32.63 -5.95
N GLY A 466 2.77 -32.55 -4.62
CA GLY A 466 3.62 -31.56 -3.90
C GLY A 466 4.29 -32.11 -2.65
N ILE A 467 4.55 -33.43 -2.58
CA ILE A 467 5.16 -34.06 -1.41
C ILE A 467 6.66 -33.76 -1.38
N PHE A 468 7.05 -32.74 -0.62
CA PHE A 468 8.41 -32.60 -0.10
C PHE A 468 8.41 -32.88 1.41
N GLN A 469 9.29 -33.79 1.82
CA GLN A 469 9.57 -34.17 3.21
C GLN A 469 10.66 -33.27 3.82
#